data_AF-A0A351E829-F1
#
_entry.id   AF-A0A351E829-F1
#
_cell.length_a   1.000
_cell.length_b   1.000
_cell.length_c   1.000
_cell.angle_alpha   90.00
_cell.angle_beta   90.00
_cell.angle_gamma   90.00
#
_symmetry.space_group_name_H-M   'P 1'
#
loop_
_entity.id
_entity.type
_entity.pdbx_description
1 polymer ?
#
loop_
_entity_poly.entity_id
_entity_poly.type
_entity_poly.pdbx_seq_one_letter_code
_entity_poly.pdbx_strand_id
1 'polypeptide(L)'
;MGMTMTQKILARHVGRPFVGEGDLLVSQVDLVLANDITGPPAINVFNEIGVPVFDKDKIALVPDHFSPCKDIKSATLCKQMRDFARQHRITNYFEVGRMGIEHALLPNKGLVAPGEIIVGADSHTCT
;
A
#
# COMPACT_ATOMS: atom_id res chain seq x y z
N MET A 1 -26.79 15.75 12.61
CA MET A 1 -26.12 16.20 11.37
C MET A 1 -25.78 14.97 10.55
N GLY A 2 -25.88 15.02 9.23
CA GLY A 2 -25.45 13.90 8.38
C GLY A 2 -23.92 13.83 8.30
N MET A 3 -23.38 12.63 8.05
CA MET A 3 -21.97 12.43 7.68
C MET A 3 -21.87 12.05 6.20
N THR A 4 -20.84 12.55 5.51
CA THR A 4 -20.46 12.10 4.16
C THR A 4 -20.02 10.64 4.18
N MET A 5 -19.88 10.02 3.00
CA MET A 5 -19.34 8.66 2.90
C MET A 5 -17.93 8.58 3.52
N THR A 6 -17.05 9.52 3.18
CA THR A 6 -15.69 9.59 3.76
C THR A 6 -15.72 9.72 5.27
N GLN A 7 -16.54 10.62 5.83
CA GLN A 7 -16.68 10.77 7.28
C GLN A 7 -17.19 9.49 7.94
N LYS A 8 -18.16 8.78 7.33
CA LYS A 8 -18.65 7.49 7.86
C LYS A 8 -17.57 6.41 7.86
N ILE A 9 -16.80 6.32 6.78
CA ILE A 9 -15.68 5.37 6.67
C ILE A 9 -14.63 5.68 7.73
N LEU A 10 -14.16 6.93 7.81
CA LEU A 10 -13.17 7.35 8.81
C LEU A 10 -13.67 7.15 10.24
N ALA A 11 -14.90 7.58 10.56
CA ALA A 11 -15.53 7.41 11.87
C ALA A 11 -15.56 5.94 12.31
N ARG A 12 -15.87 5.03 11.39
CA ARG A 12 -15.87 3.59 11.64
C ARG A 12 -14.47 3.08 12.03
N HIS A 13 -13.42 3.49 11.32
CA HIS A 13 -12.06 2.99 11.59
C HIS A 13 -11.45 3.53 12.88
N VAL A 14 -11.87 4.72 13.30
CA VAL A 14 -11.44 5.30 14.59
C VAL A 14 -12.39 4.98 15.75
N GLY A 15 -13.44 4.19 15.51
CA GLY A 15 -14.40 3.78 16.54
C GLY A 15 -15.22 4.93 17.13
N ARG A 16 -15.43 6.02 16.37
CA ARG A 16 -16.18 7.21 16.82
C ARG A 16 -17.58 7.23 16.19
N PRO A 17 -18.61 7.70 16.92
CA PRO A 17 -19.95 7.86 16.36
C PRO A 17 -20.04 9.02 15.35
N PHE A 18 -19.08 9.95 15.40
CA PHE A 18 -19.01 11.12 14.52
C PHE A 18 -17.58 11.63 14.37
N VAL A 19 -17.24 12.09 13.16
CA VAL A 19 -16.01 12.84 12.85
C VAL A 19 -16.37 14.08 12.03
N GLY A 20 -15.66 15.18 12.28
CA GLY A 20 -15.85 16.46 11.60
C GLY A 20 -14.71 16.80 10.64
N GLU A 21 -14.94 17.78 9.78
CA GLU A 21 -13.86 18.41 9.01
C GLU A 21 -12.86 19.07 9.97
N GLY A 22 -11.56 18.92 9.70
CA GLY A 22 -10.49 19.44 10.56
C GLY A 22 -10.09 18.51 11.73
N ASP A 23 -10.80 17.40 11.95
CA ASP A 23 -10.39 16.42 12.95
C ASP A 23 -9.05 15.75 12.57
N LEU A 24 -8.10 15.72 13.52
CA LEU A 24 -6.91 14.88 13.42
C LEU A 24 -7.25 13.48 13.93
N LEU A 25 -7.10 12.48 13.05
CA LEU A 25 -7.50 11.10 13.32
C LEU A 25 -6.29 10.16 13.32
N VAL A 26 -6.30 9.18 14.22
CA VAL A 26 -5.35 8.07 14.24
C VAL A 26 -6.14 6.80 13.97
N SER A 27 -5.82 6.11 12.88
CA SER A 27 -6.57 4.96 12.39
C SER A 27 -5.61 3.87 11.91
N GLN A 28 -6.05 2.62 12.01
CA GLN A 28 -5.46 1.56 11.21
C GLN A 28 -5.93 1.66 9.76
N VAL A 29 -5.16 1.09 8.85
CA VAL A 29 -5.47 0.98 7.42
C VAL A 29 -5.71 -0.48 7.04
N ASP A 30 -6.50 -0.71 6.00
CA ASP A 30 -6.83 -2.05 5.54
C ASP A 30 -5.81 -2.61 4.56
N LEU A 31 -5.17 -1.74 3.79
CA LEU A 31 -4.10 -2.10 2.87
C LEU A 31 -3.11 -0.95 2.70
N VAL A 32 -1.82 -1.27 2.61
CA VAL A 32 -0.80 -0.35 2.10
C VAL A 32 -0.25 -0.84 0.75
N LEU A 33 0.01 0.10 -0.15
CA LEU A 33 0.54 -0.16 -1.50
C LEU A 33 1.87 0.57 -1.70
N ALA A 34 2.85 -0.09 -2.32
CA ALA A 34 4.04 0.56 -2.85
C ALA A 34 4.55 -0.10 -4.14
N ASN A 35 5.10 0.72 -5.04
CA ASN A 35 5.71 0.31 -6.30
C ASN A 35 7.26 0.35 -6.24
N ASP A 36 7.92 0.06 -7.35
CA ASP A 36 9.38 -0.02 -7.45
C ASP A 36 10.11 1.32 -7.39
N ILE A 37 9.40 2.45 -7.44
CA ILE A 37 9.99 3.78 -7.24
C ILE A 37 9.94 4.17 -5.77
N THR A 38 8.77 4.01 -5.14
CA THR A 38 8.51 4.53 -3.78
C THR A 38 8.62 3.49 -2.68
N GLY A 39 8.51 2.21 -3.01
CA GLY A 39 8.72 1.08 -2.09
C GLY A 39 10.15 1.01 -1.53
N PRO A 40 11.21 1.05 -2.36
CA PRO A 40 12.59 1.01 -1.86
C PRO A 40 12.95 2.07 -0.81
N PRO A 41 12.67 3.38 -0.99
CA PRO A 41 12.93 4.36 0.06
C PRO A 41 12.07 4.11 1.31
N ALA A 42 10.80 3.70 1.17
CA ALA A 42 9.97 3.34 2.32
C ALA A 42 10.52 2.13 3.10
N ILE A 43 11.05 1.11 2.39
CA ILE A 43 11.71 -0.06 2.97
C ILE A 43 12.97 0.35 3.75
N ASN A 44 13.78 1.28 3.21
CA ASN A 44 14.97 1.77 3.91
C ASN A 44 14.60 2.38 5.26
N VAL A 45 13.63 3.30 5.28
CA VAL A 45 13.14 3.93 6.51
C VAL A 45 12.51 2.89 7.46
N PHE A 46 11.72 1.96 6.93
CA PHE A 46 11.12 0.89 7.73
C PHE A 46 12.18 0.02 8.43
N ASN A 47 13.27 -0.33 7.73
CA ASN A 47 14.37 -1.10 8.31
C ASN A 47 15.12 -0.32 9.41
N GLU A 48 15.24 1.01 9.29
CA GLU A 48 15.79 1.87 10.35
C GLU A 48 14.90 1.88 11.60
N ILE A 49 13.57 1.84 11.43
CA ILE A 49 12.62 1.73 12.55
C ILE A 49 12.75 0.38 13.27
N GLY A 50 13.06 -0.70 12.54
CA GLY A 50 13.43 -1.99 13.12
C GLY A 50 12.28 -2.76 13.79
N VAL A 51 11.04 -2.54 13.35
CA VAL A 51 9.83 -3.22 13.85
C VAL A 51 9.33 -4.29 12.87
N PRO A 52 8.55 -5.29 13.32
CA PRO A 52 7.89 -6.23 12.41
C PRO A 52 6.86 -5.51 11.53
N VAL A 53 6.59 -6.06 10.35
CA VAL A 53 5.47 -5.62 9.51
C VAL A 53 4.15 -5.78 10.26
N PHE A 54 3.23 -4.83 10.12
CA PHE A 54 1.99 -4.83 10.88
C PHE A 54 1.09 -6.01 10.53
N ASP A 55 1.02 -6.35 9.24
CA ASP A 55 0.29 -7.51 8.71
C ASP A 55 0.82 -7.85 7.32
N LYS A 56 1.32 -9.07 7.13
CA LYS A 56 1.90 -9.54 5.86
C LYS A 56 0.87 -9.67 4.72
N ASP A 57 -0.41 -9.78 5.07
CA ASP A 57 -1.53 -9.93 4.14
C ASP A 57 -2.16 -8.59 3.76
N LYS A 58 -1.78 -7.49 4.44
CA LYS A 58 -2.25 -6.11 4.19
C LYS A 58 -1.20 -5.20 3.56
N ILE A 59 -0.13 -5.78 3.00
CA ILE A 59 0.91 -5.05 2.28
C ILE A 59 0.91 -5.55 0.85
N ALA A 60 0.69 -4.64 -0.10
CA ALA A 60 0.78 -4.89 -1.54
C ALA A 60 2.05 -4.26 -2.11
N LEU A 61 2.85 -5.07 -2.80
CA LEU A 61 4.09 -4.67 -3.45
C LEU A 61 3.99 -4.99 -4.95
N VAL A 62 3.92 -3.94 -5.77
CA VAL A 62 3.67 -4.05 -7.22
C VAL A 62 4.76 -3.29 -7.99
N PRO A 63 5.88 -3.92 -8.33
CA PRO A 63 6.87 -3.33 -9.23
C PRO A 63 6.31 -3.22 -10.67
N ASP A 64 5.70 -2.09 -11.03
CA ASP A 64 5.07 -1.86 -12.33
C ASP A 64 5.64 -0.68 -13.13
N HIS A 65 6.48 0.17 -12.55
CA HIS A 65 6.97 1.38 -13.21
C HIS A 65 8.24 1.15 -14.04
N PHE A 66 9.21 0.40 -13.51
CA PHE A 66 10.46 0.05 -14.19
C PHE A 66 10.65 -1.45 -14.36
N SER A 67 9.54 -2.17 -14.54
CA SER A 67 9.53 -3.61 -14.72
C SER A 67 8.83 -3.97 -16.04
N PRO A 68 9.49 -4.65 -17.00
CA PRO A 68 10.85 -5.21 -16.94
C PRO A 68 11.97 -4.18 -16.79
N CYS A 69 13.02 -4.53 -16.03
CA CYS A 69 14.11 -3.62 -15.69
C CYS A 69 14.93 -3.22 -16.92
N LYS A 70 15.00 -1.90 -17.19
CA LYS A 70 15.76 -1.32 -18.30
C LYS A 70 17.26 -1.17 -18.02
N ASP A 71 17.65 -1.14 -16.75
CA ASP A 71 19.02 -0.86 -16.30
C ASP A 71 19.31 -1.48 -14.92
N ILE A 72 20.57 -1.41 -14.47
CA ILE A 72 20.99 -1.96 -13.17
C ILE A 72 20.28 -1.26 -12.00
N LYS A 73 19.95 0.03 -12.15
CA LYS A 73 19.28 0.80 -11.09
C LYS A 73 17.87 0.28 -10.86
N SER A 74 17.07 0.16 -11.91
CA SER A 74 15.73 -0.45 -11.87
C SER A 74 15.77 -1.90 -11.38
N ALA A 75 16.77 -2.67 -11.81
CA ALA A 75 16.97 -4.04 -11.29
C ALA A 75 17.25 -4.07 -9.78
N THR A 76 18.03 -3.11 -9.27
CA THR A 76 18.33 -2.98 -7.84
C THR A 76 17.07 -2.63 -7.04
N LEU A 77 16.27 -1.68 -7.51
CA LEU A 77 15.00 -1.28 -6.88
C LEU A 77 14.01 -2.46 -6.80
N CYS A 78 13.79 -3.15 -7.91
CA CYS A 78 12.92 -4.33 -7.96
C CYS A 78 13.45 -5.46 -7.06
N LYS A 79 14.79 -5.66 -7.02
CA LYS A 79 15.42 -6.64 -6.13
C LYS A 79 15.15 -6.31 -4.66
N GLN A 80 15.27 -5.04 -4.27
CA GLN A 80 15.03 -4.64 -2.88
C GLN A 80 13.58 -4.93 -2.44
N MET A 81 12.59 -4.63 -3.28
CA MET A 81 11.20 -5.01 -3.00
C MET A 81 11.03 -6.53 -2.87
N ARG A 82 11.63 -7.30 -3.78
CA ARG A 82 11.58 -8.77 -3.76
C ARG A 82 12.18 -9.35 -2.49
N ASP A 83 13.33 -8.85 -2.08
CA ASP A 83 14.02 -9.31 -0.88
C ASP A 83 13.18 -9.01 0.37
N PHE A 84 12.62 -7.79 0.46
CA PHE A 84 11.72 -7.40 1.54
C PHE A 84 10.47 -8.29 1.58
N ALA A 85 9.83 -8.52 0.42
CA ALA A 85 8.68 -9.40 0.30
C ALA A 85 8.97 -10.82 0.80
N ARG A 86 10.13 -11.37 0.43
CA ARG A 86 10.56 -12.71 0.88
C ARG A 86 10.89 -12.76 2.37
N GLN A 87 11.62 -11.77 2.87
CA GLN A 87 12.02 -11.65 4.27
C GLN A 87 10.78 -11.62 5.19
N HIS A 88 9.78 -10.81 4.84
CA HIS A 88 8.57 -10.62 5.64
C HIS A 88 7.41 -11.53 5.21
N ARG A 89 7.62 -12.40 4.22
CA ARG A 89 6.63 -13.33 3.67
C ARG A 89 5.34 -12.60 3.24
N ILE A 90 5.51 -11.44 2.60
CA ILE A 90 4.41 -10.62 2.10
C ILE A 90 3.62 -11.42 1.08
N THR A 91 2.31 -11.53 1.31
CA THR A 91 1.42 -12.36 0.48
C THR A 91 1.14 -11.70 -0.86
N ASN A 92 0.94 -10.38 -0.87
CA ASN A 92 0.55 -9.62 -2.06
C ASN A 92 1.77 -9.01 -2.76
N TYR A 93 2.75 -9.85 -3.13
CA TYR A 93 3.87 -9.44 -3.97
C TYR A 93 3.64 -9.89 -5.42
N PHE A 94 3.63 -8.93 -6.34
CA PHE A 94 3.30 -9.14 -7.74
C PHE A 94 4.47 -8.75 -8.64
N GLU A 95 5.40 -9.68 -8.90
CA GLU A 95 6.56 -9.43 -9.77
C GLU A 95 6.28 -9.65 -11.27
N VAL A 96 7.31 -9.48 -12.10
CA VAL A 96 7.27 -9.73 -13.56
C VAL A 96 6.52 -11.02 -13.89
N GLY A 97 5.55 -10.93 -14.80
CA GLY A 97 4.68 -12.04 -15.20
C GLY A 97 3.43 -12.21 -14.35
N ARG A 98 3.31 -11.51 -13.22
CA ARG A 98 2.13 -11.49 -12.34
C ARG A 98 1.63 -10.08 -12.01
N MET A 99 2.45 -9.07 -12.31
CA MET A 99 2.17 -7.64 -12.17
C MET A 99 1.26 -7.08 -13.26
N GLY A 100 0.77 -5.87 -13.02
CA GLY A 100 0.08 -4.95 -13.91
C GLY A 100 0.09 -3.56 -13.25
N ILE A 101 -0.49 -2.55 -13.90
CA ILE A 101 -0.59 -1.21 -13.30
C ILE A 101 -1.26 -1.33 -11.93
N GLU A 102 -0.62 -0.86 -10.88
CA GLU A 102 -1.00 -1.13 -9.49
C GLU A 102 -2.47 -0.81 -9.20
N HIS A 103 -2.94 0.35 -9.66
CA HIS A 103 -4.32 0.82 -9.48
C HIS A 103 -5.38 0.01 -10.24
N ALA A 104 -4.98 -0.68 -11.32
CA ALA A 104 -5.86 -1.63 -12.01
C ALA A 104 -5.75 -3.03 -11.44
N LEU A 105 -4.56 -3.44 -11.00
CA LEU A 105 -4.27 -4.77 -10.50
C LEU A 105 -4.99 -5.04 -9.18
N LEU A 106 -4.89 -4.12 -8.23
CA LEU A 106 -5.42 -4.29 -6.87
C LEU A 106 -6.94 -4.55 -6.84
N PRO A 107 -7.78 -3.72 -7.49
CA PRO A 107 -9.22 -3.99 -7.60
C PRO A 107 -9.52 -5.32 -8.32
N ASN A 108 -8.80 -5.61 -9.40
CA ASN A 108 -8.97 -6.86 -10.15
C ASN A 108 -8.61 -8.12 -9.34
N LYS A 109 -7.72 -7.99 -8.35
CA LYS A 109 -7.37 -9.06 -7.41
C LYS A 109 -8.30 -9.13 -6.20
N GLY A 110 -9.28 -8.23 -6.09
CA GLY A 110 -10.19 -8.17 -4.95
C GLY A 110 -9.52 -7.69 -3.67
N LEU A 111 -8.41 -6.95 -3.78
CA LEU A 111 -7.68 -6.38 -2.64
C LEU A 111 -8.23 -5.01 -2.19
N VAL A 112 -9.27 -4.52 -2.87
CA VAL A 112 -9.92 -3.25 -2.61
C VAL A 112 -11.42 -3.49 -2.48
N ALA A 113 -11.99 -3.16 -1.33
CA ALA A 113 -13.40 -3.34 -1.05
C ALA A 113 -14.09 -2.04 -0.56
N PRO A 114 -15.42 -1.93 -0.75
CA PRO A 114 -16.16 -0.77 -0.28
C PRO A 114 -16.01 -0.54 1.23
N GLY A 115 -15.63 0.69 1.59
CA GLY A 115 -15.55 1.13 2.97
C GLY A 115 -14.24 0.79 3.68
N GLU A 116 -13.19 0.42 2.96
CA GLU A 116 -11.82 0.27 3.45
C GLU A 116 -11.04 1.59 3.37
N ILE A 117 -9.95 1.69 4.15
CA ILE A 117 -8.92 2.74 4.04
C ILE A 117 -7.66 2.13 3.44
N ILE A 118 -7.29 2.60 2.25
CA ILE A 118 -6.10 2.16 1.53
C ILE A 118 -5.14 3.35 1.39
N VAL A 119 -3.87 3.12 1.69
CA VAL A 119 -2.81 4.13 1.57
C VAL A 119 -1.75 3.62 0.61
N GLY A 120 -1.57 4.31 -0.50
CA GLY A 120 -0.55 3.99 -1.50
C GLY A 120 0.53 5.04 -1.57
N ALA A 121 1.76 4.62 -1.78
CA ALA A 121 2.89 5.48 -2.08
C ALA A 121 2.91 5.91 -3.56
N ASP A 122 1.75 6.34 -4.08
CA ASP A 122 1.56 6.86 -5.44
C ASP A 122 0.45 7.92 -5.45
N SER A 123 0.62 8.98 -6.25
CA SER A 123 -0.31 10.12 -6.29
C SER A 123 -1.70 9.77 -6.82
N HIS A 124 -1.84 8.64 -7.53
CA HIS A 124 -3.09 8.20 -8.16
C HIS A 124 -3.80 7.09 -7.38
N THR A 125 -3.42 6.84 -6.13
CA THR A 125 -4.15 5.93 -5.21
C THR A 125 -5.59 6.42 -4.92
N CYS A 126 -5.99 7.59 -5.42
CA CYS A 126 -7.39 8.04 -5.41
C CYS A 126 -8.29 7.33 -6.44
N THR A 127 -7.72 6.49 -7.33
CA THR A 127 -8.45 5.66 -8.31
C THR A 127 -9.39 4.70 -7.61
#